data_AF-X1UB87-F1
#
_entry.id   AF-X1UB87-F1
#
_cell.length_a   1.000
_cell.length_b   1.000
_cell.length_c   1.000
_cell.angle_alpha   90.00
_cell.angle_beta   90.00
_cell.angle_gamma   90.00
#
_symmetry.space_group_name_H-M   'P 1'
#
loop_
_entity.id
_entity.type
_entity.pdbx_description
1 polymer ?
#
loop_
_entity_poly.entity_id
_entity_poly.type
_entity_poly.pdbx_seq_one_letter_code
_entity_poly.pdbx_strand_id
1 'polypeptide(L)'
;MTKIAINGFGRIGRLFFRQAFSLDDIEIVAVNDLGNIENLAYLLIYDTVYGRWDKKVSVKGDKLVVEGKKVACLQVKDPAELPWKKLDVDIVVESTGVFEEYKKAKAHIDAGAKRVVLTAPAKDPDGTEGKTILLGINDGEMERVILTSNASCTTNAVSPVIQ
;
A
#
# COMPACT_ATOMS: atom_id res chain seq x y z
N MET A 1 8.79 9.62 11.19
CA MET A 1 8.23 8.28 10.98
C MET A 1 6.95 8.46 10.20
N THR A 2 6.91 7.88 9.00
CA THR A 2 5.82 8.03 8.03
C THR A 2 4.81 6.91 8.24
N LYS A 3 3.54 7.26 8.43
CA LYS A 3 2.46 6.31 8.68
C LYS A 3 1.85 5.81 7.38
N ILE A 4 1.95 4.51 7.18
CA ILE A 4 1.49 3.83 5.97
C ILE A 4 0.24 2.99 6.26
N ALA A 5 -0.74 3.10 5.38
CA ALA A 5 -1.83 2.13 5.29
C ALA A 5 -1.73 1.35 3.97
N ILE A 6 -2.11 0.08 4.00
CA ILE A 6 -2.11 -0.80 2.82
C ILE A 6 -3.56 -1.14 2.49
N ASN A 7 -4.04 -0.74 1.30
CA ASN A 7 -5.32 -1.18 0.77
C ASN A 7 -5.11 -2.38 -0.18
N GLY A 8 -5.74 -3.51 0.13
CA GLY A 8 -5.48 -4.79 -0.52
C GLY A 8 -4.28 -5.51 0.10
N PHE A 9 -4.53 -6.57 0.87
CA PHE A 9 -3.48 -7.37 1.51
C PHE A 9 -3.17 -8.65 0.71
N GLY A 10 -3.15 -8.48 -0.61
CA GLY A 10 -2.81 -9.48 -1.60
C GLY A 10 -1.31 -9.71 -1.75
N ARG A 11 -0.88 -10.09 -2.96
CA ARG A 11 0.53 -10.44 -3.18
C ARG A 11 1.48 -9.28 -2.88
N ILE A 12 1.23 -8.12 -3.49
CA ILE A 12 2.07 -6.93 -3.35
C ILE A 12 1.95 -6.33 -1.95
N GLY A 13 0.72 -6.15 -1.43
CA GLY A 13 0.50 -5.62 -0.08
C GLY A 13 1.26 -6.39 1.02
N ARG A 14 1.25 -7.73 0.99
CA ARG A 14 2.00 -8.54 1.97
C ARG A 14 3.51 -8.43 1.81
N LEU A 15 4.02 -8.36 0.58
CA LEU A 15 5.46 -8.22 0.33
C LEU A 15 5.94 -6.84 0.73
N PHE A 16 5.19 -5.80 0.40
CA PHE A 16 5.43 -4.44 0.89
C PHE A 16 5.44 -4.43 2.43
N PHE A 17 4.46 -5.05 3.08
CA PHE A 17 4.43 -5.15 4.54
C PHE A 17 5.70 -5.78 5.11
N ARG A 18 6.12 -6.95 4.59
CA ARG A 18 7.32 -7.64 5.07
C ARG A 18 8.58 -6.78 4.94
N GLN A 19 8.74 -6.08 3.83
CA GLN A 19 9.90 -5.20 3.58
C GLN A 19 9.85 -3.96 4.47
N ALA A 20 8.73 -3.24 4.45
CA ALA A 20 8.56 -1.98 5.17
C ALA A 20 8.54 -2.15 6.70
N PHE A 21 8.17 -3.31 7.23
CA PHE A 21 8.17 -3.57 8.67
C PHE A 21 9.56 -3.46 9.32
N SER A 22 10.62 -3.66 8.53
CA SER A 22 12.01 -3.61 8.99
C SER A 22 12.67 -2.24 8.80
N LEU A 23 11.94 -1.24 8.28
CA LEU A 23 12.44 0.11 8.08
C LEU A 23 12.11 1.00 9.28
N ASP A 24 13.10 1.78 9.73
CA ASP A 24 12.99 2.62 10.93
C ASP A 24 12.28 3.95 10.68
N ASP A 25 12.07 4.33 9.42
CA ASP A 25 11.40 5.56 9.01
C ASP A 25 9.92 5.35 8.64
N ILE A 26 9.47 4.09 8.57
CA ILE A 26 8.10 3.70 8.19
C ILE A 26 7.39 2.98 9.33
N GLU A 27 6.13 3.37 9.56
CA GLU A 27 5.22 2.67 10.46
C GLU A 27 3.97 2.23 9.69
N ILE A 28 3.73 0.93 9.60
CA ILE A 28 2.48 0.40 9.04
C ILE A 28 1.41 0.44 10.12
N VAL A 29 0.45 1.37 9.99
CA VAL A 29 -0.60 1.58 11.00
C VAL A 29 -1.88 0.81 10.70
N ALA A 30 -2.14 0.51 9.42
CA ALA A 30 -3.33 -0.22 9.01
C ALA A 30 -3.15 -1.07 7.75
N VAL A 31 -3.92 -2.14 7.65
CA VAL A 31 -4.16 -2.92 6.44
C VAL A 31 -5.67 -3.03 6.24
N ASN A 32 -6.13 -2.93 5.00
CA ASN A 32 -7.53 -3.17 4.63
C ASN A 32 -7.59 -4.29 3.59
N ASP A 33 -8.41 -5.30 3.86
CA ASP A 33 -8.69 -6.39 2.92
C ASP A 33 -10.04 -7.04 3.29
N LEU A 34 -10.75 -7.62 2.32
CA LEU A 34 -12.03 -8.28 2.57
C LEU A 34 -11.87 -9.71 3.12
N GLY A 35 -10.63 -10.22 3.16
CA GLY A 35 -10.29 -11.51 3.72
C GLY A 35 -10.37 -11.53 5.25
N ASN A 36 -10.63 -12.73 5.77
CA ASN A 36 -10.60 -13.02 7.20
C ASN A 36 -9.18 -12.78 7.79
N ILE A 37 -9.09 -12.08 8.93
CA ILE A 37 -7.83 -11.64 9.54
C ILE A 37 -6.89 -12.79 9.91
N GLU A 38 -7.42 -13.93 10.35
CA GLU A 38 -6.62 -15.13 10.65
C GLU A 38 -5.97 -15.67 9.37
N ASN A 39 -6.70 -15.69 8.25
CA ASN A 39 -6.15 -16.06 6.95
C ASN A 39 -5.10 -15.04 6.48
N LEU A 40 -5.33 -13.74 6.67
CA LEU A 40 -4.36 -12.71 6.32
C LEU A 40 -3.06 -12.85 7.14
N ALA A 41 -3.17 -13.14 8.44
CA ALA A 41 -2.03 -13.43 9.30
C ALA A 41 -1.27 -14.68 8.83
N TYR A 42 -1.99 -15.76 8.51
CA TYR A 42 -1.40 -16.97 7.95
C TYR A 42 -0.65 -16.69 6.65
N LEU A 43 -1.26 -15.98 5.70
CA LEU A 43 -0.66 -15.62 4.41
C LEU A 43 0.49 -14.61 4.53
N LEU A 44 0.54 -13.85 5.64
CA LEU A 44 1.68 -13.00 5.97
C LEU A 44 2.85 -13.82 6.51
N ILE A 45 2.60 -14.90 7.28
CA ILE A 45 3.65 -15.80 7.79
C ILE A 45 4.17 -16.71 6.67
N TYR A 46 3.29 -17.31 5.88
CA TYR A 46 3.66 -18.33 4.89
C TYR A 46 3.53 -17.80 3.47
N ASP A 47 4.66 -17.77 2.76
CA ASP A 47 4.72 -17.39 1.35
C ASP A 47 5.36 -18.52 0.54
N THR A 48 4.71 -18.94 -0.54
CA THR A 48 5.24 -20.00 -1.41
C THR A 48 6.53 -19.60 -2.12
N VAL A 49 6.69 -18.33 -2.48
CA VAL A 49 7.84 -17.86 -3.27
C VAL A 49 8.97 -17.39 -2.34
N TYR A 50 8.62 -16.65 -1.29
CA TYR A 50 9.60 -16.04 -0.38
C TYR A 50 9.75 -16.76 0.96
N GLY A 51 9.11 -17.92 1.09
CA GLY A 51 9.18 -18.74 2.29
C GLY A 51 8.46 -18.16 3.50
N ARG A 52 8.75 -18.79 4.64
CA ARG A 52 8.21 -18.39 5.93
C ARG A 52 8.87 -17.11 6.41
N TRP A 53 8.06 -16.15 6.86
CA TRP A 53 8.55 -14.97 7.56
C TRP A 53 8.91 -15.33 9.00
N ASP A 54 10.06 -14.86 9.46
CA ASP A 54 10.65 -15.18 10.76
C ASP A 54 10.01 -14.42 11.93
N LYS A 55 9.24 -13.37 11.63
CA LYS A 55 8.56 -12.55 12.64
C LYS A 55 7.37 -13.27 13.27
N LYS A 56 7.19 -13.07 14.57
CA LYS A 56 6.03 -13.53 15.33
C LYS A 56 4.82 -12.68 14.95
N VAL A 57 3.86 -13.31 14.30
CA VAL A 57 2.56 -12.72 13.93
C VAL A 57 1.45 -13.40 14.74
N SER A 58 0.54 -12.60 15.28
CA SER A 58 -0.67 -13.07 15.97
C SER A 58 -1.83 -12.12 15.72
N VAL A 59 -3.05 -12.59 15.97
CA VAL A 59 -4.28 -11.79 15.87
C VAL A 59 -4.75 -11.43 17.27
N LYS A 60 -5.14 -10.17 17.49
CA LYS A 60 -5.81 -9.73 18.72
C LYS A 60 -6.98 -8.80 18.39
N GLY A 61 -8.19 -9.37 18.36
CA GLY A 61 -9.39 -8.65 17.93
C GLY A 61 -9.29 -8.28 16.47
N ASP A 62 -9.44 -7.00 16.17
CA ASP A 62 -9.37 -6.40 14.82
C ASP A 62 -7.94 -5.99 14.42
N LYS A 63 -6.91 -6.61 15.03
CA LYS A 63 -5.51 -6.19 14.83
C LYS A 63 -4.59 -7.36 14.56
N LEU A 64 -3.68 -7.13 13.62
CA LEU A 64 -2.46 -7.92 13.50
C LEU A 64 -1.45 -7.42 14.53
N VAL A 65 -0.81 -8.35 15.23
CA VAL A 65 0.27 -8.06 16.18
C VAL A 65 1.54 -8.74 15.68
N VAL A 66 2.48 -7.93 15.20
CA VAL A 66 3.76 -8.38 14.61
C VAL A 66 4.90 -7.88 15.49
N GLU A 67 5.68 -8.76 16.09
CA GLU A 67 6.73 -8.40 17.06
C GLU A 67 6.24 -7.40 18.15
N GLY A 68 5.01 -7.57 18.61
CA GLY A 68 4.37 -6.69 19.59
C GLY A 68 3.81 -5.37 19.04
N LYS A 69 4.15 -4.97 17.80
CA LYS A 69 3.55 -3.81 17.12
C LYS A 69 2.13 -4.16 16.65
N LYS A 70 1.17 -3.27 16.91
CA LYS A 70 -0.24 -3.47 16.55
C LYS A 70 -0.57 -2.73 15.26
N VAL A 71 -1.13 -3.44 14.29
CA VAL A 71 -1.60 -2.90 13.02
C VAL A 71 -3.10 -3.11 12.93
N ALA A 72 -3.87 -2.05 12.68
CA ALA A 72 -5.31 -2.17 12.48
C ALA A 72 -5.60 -2.99 11.23
N CYS A 73 -6.49 -3.97 11.32
CA CYS A 73 -6.96 -4.74 10.17
C CYS A 73 -8.42 -4.39 9.91
N LEU A 74 -8.65 -3.75 8.78
CA LEU A 74 -9.95 -3.25 8.36
C LEU A 74 -10.52 -4.17 7.27
N GLN A 75 -11.85 -4.19 7.18
CA GLN A 75 -12.59 -4.95 6.17
C GLN A 75 -13.66 -4.07 5.52
N VAL A 76 -13.22 -2.97 4.90
CA VAL A 76 -14.10 -1.96 4.30
C VAL A 76 -13.97 -2.03 2.78
N LYS A 77 -15.09 -2.14 2.08
CA LYS A 77 -15.12 -2.27 0.62
C LYS A 77 -14.95 -0.92 -0.09
N ASP A 78 -15.54 0.14 0.46
CA ASP A 78 -15.47 1.48 -0.10
C ASP A 78 -14.27 2.25 0.52
N PRO A 79 -13.26 2.63 -0.28
CA PRO A 79 -12.16 3.47 0.15
C PRO A 79 -12.54 4.76 0.88
N ALA A 80 -13.69 5.36 0.57
CA ALA A 80 -14.15 6.61 1.17
C ALA A 80 -14.59 6.45 2.63
N GLU A 81 -14.97 5.23 3.04
CA GLU A 81 -15.40 4.92 4.41
C GLU A 81 -14.23 4.56 5.34
N LEU A 82 -13.01 4.46 4.79
CA LEU A 82 -11.84 4.09 5.58
C LEU A 82 -11.45 5.21 6.56
N PRO A 83 -11.06 4.88 7.81
CA PRO A 83 -10.80 5.87 8.85
C PRO A 83 -9.39 6.47 8.76
N TRP A 84 -8.89 6.79 7.55
CA TRP A 84 -7.51 7.27 7.32
C TRP A 84 -7.19 8.52 8.12
N LYS A 85 -8.11 9.49 8.16
CA LYS A 85 -7.96 10.69 8.99
C LYS A 85 -7.77 10.36 10.48
N LYS A 86 -8.55 9.41 11.01
CA LYS A 86 -8.50 9.02 12.43
C LYS A 86 -7.21 8.28 12.76
N LEU A 87 -6.68 7.54 11.79
CA LEU A 87 -5.43 6.79 11.92
C LEU A 87 -4.19 7.63 11.58
N ASP A 88 -4.38 8.89 11.16
CA ASP A 88 -3.31 9.83 10.78
C ASP A 88 -2.40 9.23 9.69
N VAL A 89 -3.01 8.68 8.65
CA VAL A 89 -2.30 8.03 7.54
C VAL A 89 -1.64 9.07 6.64
N ASP A 90 -0.33 8.96 6.47
CA ASP A 90 0.41 9.80 5.53
C ASP A 90 0.27 9.28 4.10
N ILE A 91 0.47 7.98 3.89
CA ILE A 91 0.47 7.38 2.56
C ILE A 91 -0.36 6.10 2.56
N VAL A 92 -1.24 5.97 1.55
CA VAL A 92 -1.91 4.71 1.24
C VAL A 92 -1.18 4.02 0.10
N VAL A 93 -0.80 2.76 0.31
CA VAL A 93 -0.38 1.84 -0.74
C VAL A 93 -1.62 1.14 -1.28
N GLU A 94 -2.07 1.53 -2.46
CA GLU A 94 -3.24 0.97 -3.13
C GLU A 94 -2.81 -0.21 -4.00
N SER A 95 -3.06 -1.42 -3.49
CA SER A 95 -2.62 -2.68 -4.07
C SER A 95 -3.75 -3.70 -4.23
N THR A 96 -5.00 -3.22 -4.32
CA THR A 96 -6.17 -4.05 -4.63
C THR A 96 -6.26 -4.44 -6.11
N GLY A 97 -5.74 -3.61 -7.01
CA GLY A 97 -5.96 -3.73 -8.46
C GLY A 97 -7.38 -3.33 -8.92
N VAL A 98 -8.20 -2.74 -8.03
CA VAL A 98 -9.56 -2.28 -8.34
C VAL A 98 -9.59 -0.77 -8.54
N PHE A 99 -8.86 -0.02 -7.72
CA PHE A 99 -8.81 1.44 -7.73
C PHE A 99 -7.62 1.97 -8.55
N GLU A 100 -7.50 1.50 -9.79
CA GLU A 100 -6.37 1.77 -10.71
C GLU A 100 -6.54 3.07 -11.54
N GLU A 101 -7.44 3.97 -11.13
CA GLU A 101 -7.60 5.30 -11.73
C GLU A 101 -7.32 6.33 -10.64
N TYR A 102 -6.56 7.39 -10.93
CA TYR A 102 -6.32 8.49 -9.99
C TYR A 102 -7.63 9.04 -9.44
N LYS A 103 -8.64 9.20 -10.30
CA LYS A 103 -9.99 9.65 -9.89
C LYS A 103 -10.64 8.75 -8.84
N LYS A 104 -10.48 7.43 -8.97
CA LYS A 104 -11.03 6.46 -8.01
C LYS A 104 -10.20 6.40 -6.73
N ALA A 105 -8.88 6.45 -6.87
CA ALA A 105 -7.94 6.44 -5.76
C ALA A 105 -8.05 7.70 -4.88
N LYS A 106 -8.58 8.81 -5.42
CA LYS A 106 -8.91 10.02 -4.68
C LYS A 106 -9.82 9.77 -3.48
N ALA A 107 -10.65 8.73 -3.51
CA ALA A 107 -11.47 8.35 -2.36
C ALA A 107 -10.65 8.11 -1.07
N HIS A 108 -9.38 7.68 -1.18
CA HIS A 108 -8.48 7.61 -0.02
C HIS A 108 -8.03 8.97 0.50
N ILE A 109 -7.83 9.95 -0.38
CA ILE A 109 -7.54 11.33 0.01
C ILE A 109 -8.76 11.92 0.71
N ASP A 110 -9.95 11.69 0.17
CA ASP A 110 -11.21 12.15 0.76
C ASP A 110 -11.46 11.50 2.15
N ALA A 111 -11.05 10.24 2.33
CA ALA A 111 -11.02 9.54 3.62
C ALA A 111 -9.95 10.07 4.61
N GLY A 112 -9.03 10.91 4.14
CA GLY A 112 -8.07 11.67 4.95
C GLY A 112 -6.62 11.23 4.88
N ALA A 113 -6.23 10.37 3.93
CA ALA A 113 -4.82 10.12 3.64
C ALA A 113 -4.17 11.33 2.96
N LYS A 114 -2.87 11.55 3.17
CA LYS A 114 -2.17 12.71 2.56
C LYS A 114 -1.69 12.41 1.13
N ARG A 115 -1.33 11.16 0.83
CA ARG A 115 -0.85 10.68 -0.48
C ARG A 115 -1.35 9.26 -0.78
N VAL A 116 -1.39 8.90 -2.06
CA VAL A 116 -1.68 7.53 -2.52
C VAL A 116 -0.65 7.09 -3.56
N VAL A 117 -0.22 5.84 -3.44
CA VAL A 117 0.64 5.15 -4.42
C VAL A 117 -0.11 3.93 -4.95
N LEU A 118 -0.45 3.96 -6.24
CA LEU A 118 -0.98 2.80 -6.97
C LEU A 118 0.17 1.84 -7.26
N THR A 119 -0.02 0.55 -6.98
CA THR A 119 0.98 -0.49 -7.28
C THR A 119 0.79 -1.13 -8.67
N ALA A 120 0.06 -0.46 -9.56
CA ALA A 120 -0.25 -0.89 -10.91
C ALA A 120 -0.32 0.34 -11.84
N PRO A 121 -0.21 0.17 -13.18
CA PRO A 121 -0.40 1.25 -14.13
C PRO A 121 -1.76 1.93 -13.93
N ALA A 122 -1.75 3.26 -13.87
CA ALA A 122 -2.99 4.03 -13.88
C ALA A 122 -3.73 3.85 -15.21
N LYS A 123 -5.07 3.80 -15.16
CA LYS A 123 -5.95 3.69 -16.34
C LYS A 123 -6.35 5.04 -16.91
N ASP A 124 -6.26 6.10 -16.11
CA ASP A 124 -6.42 7.48 -16.55
C ASP A 124 -5.05 8.11 -16.89
N PRO A 125 -5.03 9.09 -17.82
CA PRO A 125 -3.77 9.70 -18.25
C PRO A 125 -3.12 10.50 -17.12
N ASP A 126 -1.79 10.54 -17.13
CA ASP A 126 -1.00 11.41 -16.27
C ASP A 126 -1.38 12.88 -16.45
N GLY A 127 -1.36 13.65 -15.37
CA GLY A 127 -1.74 15.05 -15.37
C GLY A 127 -1.45 15.72 -14.03
N THR A 128 -2.21 16.76 -13.72
CA THR A 128 -2.07 17.51 -12.46
C THR A 128 -2.61 16.76 -11.25
N GLU A 129 -3.56 15.83 -11.47
CA GLU A 129 -4.18 15.06 -10.37
C GLU A 129 -3.31 13.88 -9.94
N GLY A 130 -2.64 13.22 -10.88
CA GLY A 130 -1.76 12.10 -10.61
C GLY A 130 -0.81 11.80 -11.76
N LYS A 131 0.29 11.11 -11.44
CA LYS A 131 1.35 10.83 -12.41
C LYS A 131 2.02 9.49 -12.17
N THR A 132 2.43 8.84 -13.25
CA THR A 132 3.24 7.63 -13.20
C THR A 132 4.69 8.03 -12.88
N ILE A 133 5.20 7.48 -11.78
CA ILE A 133 6.54 7.77 -11.27
C ILE A 133 7.38 6.48 -11.30
N LEU A 134 8.55 6.58 -11.90
CA LEU A 134 9.58 5.55 -11.95
C LEU A 134 10.82 6.07 -11.23
N LEU A 135 11.21 5.36 -10.18
CA LEU A 135 12.37 5.73 -9.36
C LEU A 135 13.65 5.70 -10.19
N GLY A 136 14.45 6.77 -10.11
CA GLY A 136 15.68 6.95 -10.89
C GLY A 136 15.45 7.45 -12.31
N ILE A 137 14.21 7.75 -12.70
CA ILE A 137 13.86 8.24 -14.04
C ILE A 137 13.19 9.61 -13.94
N ASN A 138 12.08 9.71 -13.20
CA ASN A 138 11.29 10.92 -13.08
C ASN A 138 10.74 11.14 -11.65
N ASP A 139 11.40 10.56 -10.64
CA ASP A 139 10.99 10.64 -9.24
C ASP A 139 10.95 12.06 -8.66
N GLY A 140 11.70 13.01 -9.22
CA GLY A 140 11.58 14.43 -8.89
C GLY A 140 10.20 15.03 -9.19
N GLU A 141 9.37 14.37 -10.01
CA GLU A 141 8.01 14.82 -10.28
C GLU A 141 7.01 14.45 -9.18
N MET A 142 7.40 13.57 -8.25
CA MET A 142 6.55 13.14 -7.13
C MET A 142 6.15 14.30 -6.20
N GLU A 143 6.94 15.37 -6.15
CA GLU A 143 6.61 16.56 -5.36
C GLU A 143 5.40 17.33 -5.89
N ARG A 144 5.06 17.16 -7.18
CA ARG A 144 4.03 17.94 -7.88
C ARG A 144 2.63 17.33 -7.78
N VAL A 145 2.54 16.06 -7.37
CA VAL A 145 1.29 15.30 -7.31
C VAL A 145 1.19 14.54 -6.00
N ILE A 146 -0.03 14.28 -5.54
CA ILE A 146 -0.30 13.49 -4.32
C ILE A 146 -0.78 12.07 -4.63
N LEU A 147 -1.25 11.84 -5.85
CA LEU A 147 -1.59 10.52 -6.38
C LEU A 147 -0.48 10.10 -7.35
N THR A 148 0.08 8.92 -7.16
CA THR A 148 1.13 8.40 -8.03
C THR A 148 0.84 6.97 -8.42
N SER A 149 1.28 6.58 -9.61
CA SER A 149 1.37 5.16 -10.00
C SER A 149 2.83 4.76 -10.03
N ASN A 150 3.17 3.64 -9.39
CA ASN A 150 4.50 3.03 -9.52
C ASN A 150 4.60 2.12 -10.76
N ALA A 151 3.76 2.36 -11.77
CA ALA A 151 3.67 1.62 -13.03
C ALA A 151 3.48 0.11 -12.83
N SER A 152 3.94 -0.68 -13.82
CA SER A 152 4.01 -2.14 -13.75
C SER A 152 5.42 -2.61 -13.40
N CYS A 153 5.56 -3.85 -12.96
CA CYS A 153 6.86 -4.50 -12.78
C CYS A 153 7.67 -4.55 -14.08
N THR A 154 7.04 -4.81 -15.23
CA THR A 154 7.70 -4.80 -16.55
C THR A 154 8.22 -3.42 -16.91
N THR A 155 7.44 -2.36 -16.66
CA THR A 155 7.88 -0.97 -16.87
C THR A 155 9.11 -0.67 -16.03
N ASN A 156 9.07 -0.97 -14.73
CA ASN A 156 10.22 -0.77 -13.84
C ASN A 156 11.47 -1.55 -14.27
N ALA A 157 11.31 -2.75 -14.82
CA ALA A 157 12.43 -3.57 -15.29
C ALA A 157 13.05 -3.05 -16.61
N VAL A 158 12.22 -2.59 -17.54
CA VAL A 158 12.66 -2.21 -18.90
C VAL A 158 13.10 -0.75 -18.96
N SER A 159 12.39 0.16 -18.29
CA SER A 159 12.62 1.60 -18.46
C SER A 159 14.05 2.07 -18.19
N PRO A 160 14.78 1.57 -17.17
CA PRO A 160 16.17 1.97 -16.95
C PRO A 160 17.13 1.54 -18.08
N VAL A 161 16.79 0.50 -18.85
CA VAL A 161 17.64 -0.04 -19.93
C VAL A 161 17.46 0.76 -21.23
N ILE A 162 16.31 1.41 -21.42
CA ILE A 162 15.93 2.09 -22.66
C ILE A 162 16.02 3.61 -22.58
N GLN A 163 16.66 4.16 -21.54
CA GLN A 163 16.90 5.61 -21.40
C GLN A 163 17.90 6.13 -22.42
#